data_AF-V8P4Q4-F1
#
_entry.id   AF-V8P4Q4-F1
#
_cell.length_a   1.000
_cell.length_b   1.000
_cell.length_c   1.000
_cell.angle_alpha   90.00
_cell.angle_beta   90.00
_cell.angle_gamma   90.00
#
_symmetry.space_group_name_H-M   'P 1'
#
loop_
_entity.id
_entity.type
_entity.pdbx_description
1 polymer ?
#
loop_
_entity_poly.entity_id
_entity_poly.type
_entity_poly.pdbx_seq_one_letter_code
_entity_poly.pdbx_strand_id
1 'polypeptide(L)'
;MQLGDKMDLASYLLKPIQRMSKYALLLKDLIKTCGEVQEQELAYLRAAEQMVCFQLRHGNDLLAMDAIRNCDVNLKEQGQLMRQDEFCISLGRRKYQRHVFLFEDLILFSKPKRVEGALDVYLYKRSFKGRTSPGGLPQWVWLNVVSRVGCTRERQEKALWSPVPCACLTNEDMLSCPWMAEIGLTENSGESGLCFEIWFRRWKSRDTYILQASSPEAKQAWTSDITRILWEQAARNKGQSPHSPSIWYPISSGACEKSPREQMGLP
;
A
#
# COMPACT_ATOMS: atom_id res chain seq x y z
N MET A 1 33.79 -33.49 -27.19
CA MET A 1 32.90 -32.74 -28.11
C MET A 1 32.78 -31.32 -27.58
N GLN A 2 33.35 -30.32 -28.26
CA GLN A 2 33.09 -28.91 -27.97
C GLN A 2 31.86 -28.49 -28.77
N LEU A 3 30.82 -27.96 -28.13
CA LEU A 3 29.49 -27.73 -28.72
C LEU A 3 29.45 -26.65 -29.82
N GLY A 4 30.57 -26.06 -30.24
CA GLY A 4 30.61 -25.07 -31.33
C GLY A 4 29.76 -23.82 -31.08
N ASP A 5 29.39 -23.59 -29.82
CA ASP A 5 28.47 -22.53 -29.42
C ASP A 5 29.12 -21.15 -29.50
N LYS A 6 28.34 -20.16 -29.96
CA LYS A 6 28.82 -18.78 -30.17
C LYS A 6 29.00 -17.98 -28.88
N MET A 7 28.44 -18.45 -27.77
CA MET A 7 28.48 -17.76 -26.47
C MET A 7 28.69 -18.78 -25.35
N ASP A 8 29.11 -18.30 -24.20
CA ASP A 8 29.26 -19.12 -23.01
C ASP A 8 27.90 -19.48 -22.37
N LEU A 9 27.90 -20.51 -21.53
CA LEU A 9 26.68 -21.01 -20.88
C LEU A 9 25.98 -19.93 -20.05
N ALA A 10 26.74 -19.08 -19.34
CA ALA A 10 26.17 -18.01 -18.53
C ALA A 10 25.31 -17.05 -19.37
N SER A 11 25.76 -16.69 -20.58
CA SER A 11 24.98 -15.87 -21.51
C SER A 11 23.66 -16.52 -21.93
N TYR A 12 23.64 -17.84 -22.10
CA TYR A 12 22.41 -18.58 -22.41
C TYR A 12 21.45 -18.64 -21.23
N LEU A 13 21.97 -18.81 -20.01
CA LEU A 13 21.17 -18.82 -18.78
C LEU A 13 20.52 -17.47 -18.48
N LEU A 14 21.08 -16.36 -18.99
CA LEU A 14 20.46 -15.03 -18.87
C LEU A 14 19.28 -14.81 -19.82
N LYS A 15 19.15 -15.59 -20.91
CA LYS A 15 18.12 -15.36 -21.94
C LYS A 15 16.68 -15.36 -21.39
N PRO A 16 16.25 -16.26 -20.49
CA PRO A 16 14.90 -16.24 -19.93
C PRO A 16 14.60 -14.96 -19.16
N ILE A 17 15.55 -14.50 -18.33
CA ILE A 17 15.42 -13.25 -17.56
C ILE A 17 15.30 -12.06 -18.52
N GLN A 18 16.18 -12.00 -19.54
CA GLN A 18 16.15 -10.96 -20.56
C GLN A 18 14.86 -10.97 -21.40
N ARG A 19 14.30 -12.16 -21.67
CA ARG A 19 13.10 -12.32 -22.48
C ARG A 19 11.87 -11.72 -21.79
N MET A 20 11.78 -11.85 -20.46
CA MET A 20 10.68 -11.24 -19.69
C MET A 20 10.67 -9.71 -19.80
N SER A 21 11.83 -9.06 -19.69
CA SER A 21 11.94 -7.60 -19.88
C SER A 21 11.55 -7.16 -21.29
N LYS A 22 11.83 -7.99 -22.30
CA LYS A 22 11.40 -7.72 -23.69
C LYS A 22 9.89 -7.78 -23.84
N TYR A 23 9.20 -8.72 -23.19
CA TYR A 23 7.74 -8.76 -23.22
C TYR A 23 7.11 -7.51 -22.60
N ALA A 24 7.66 -7.01 -21.49
CA ALA A 24 7.18 -5.76 -20.89
C ALA A 24 7.29 -4.56 -21.85
N LEU A 25 8.41 -4.44 -22.57
CA LEU A 25 8.61 -3.38 -23.56
C LEU A 25 7.67 -3.50 -24.76
N LEU A 26 7.54 -4.72 -25.32
CA LEU A 26 6.65 -4.97 -26.45
C LEU A 26 5.19 -4.69 -26.11
N LEU A 27 4.72 -5.08 -24.92
CA LEU A 27 3.37 -4.79 -24.46
C LEU A 27 3.15 -3.29 -24.29
N LYS A 28 4.11 -2.57 -23.71
CA LYS A 28 4.04 -1.10 -23.61
C LYS A 28 3.96 -0.42 -24.97
N ASP A 29 4.73 -0.90 -25.94
CA ASP A 29 4.71 -0.31 -27.28
C ASP A 29 3.41 -0.64 -28.02
N LEU A 30 2.87 -1.86 -27.88
CA LEU A 30 1.55 -2.23 -28.39
C LEU A 30 0.44 -1.33 -27.82
N ILE A 31 0.43 -1.12 -26.50
CA ILE A 31 -0.55 -0.25 -25.83
C ILE A 31 -0.49 1.19 -26.40
N LYS A 32 0.71 1.71 -26.69
CA LYS A 32 0.85 3.05 -27.30
C LYS A 32 0.33 3.12 -28.73
N THR A 33 0.39 2.02 -29.48
CA THR A 33 -0.09 1.97 -30.87
C THR A 33 -1.60 1.76 -30.99
N CYS A 34 -2.26 1.24 -29.96
CA CYS A 34 -3.71 1.10 -29.93
C CYS A 34 -4.39 2.47 -29.75
N GLY A 35 -5.27 2.84 -30.68
CA GLY A 35 -6.11 4.05 -30.58
C GLY A 35 -7.32 3.88 -29.65
N GLU A 36 -8.01 4.97 -29.34
CA GLU A 36 -9.12 5.04 -28.37
C GLU A 36 -10.34 4.15 -28.68
N VAL A 37 -10.41 3.57 -29.89
CA VAL A 37 -11.55 2.77 -30.37
C VAL A 37 -11.56 1.33 -29.82
N GLN A 38 -10.48 0.88 -29.19
CA GLN A 38 -10.26 -0.52 -28.76
C GLN A 38 -10.12 -0.65 -27.23
N GLU A 39 -11.08 -0.11 -26.48
CA GLU A 39 -10.99 -0.04 -25.01
C GLU A 39 -10.89 -1.43 -24.37
N GLN A 40 -11.58 -2.43 -24.92
CA GLN A 40 -11.57 -3.80 -24.39
C GLN A 40 -10.24 -4.52 -24.66
N GLU A 41 -9.69 -4.41 -25.87
CA GLU A 41 -8.36 -4.96 -26.20
C GLU A 41 -7.27 -4.28 -25.38
N LEU A 42 -7.38 -2.97 -25.19
CA LEU A 42 -6.45 -2.19 -24.40
C LEU A 42 -6.49 -2.60 -22.92
N ALA A 43 -7.66 -2.97 -22.38
CA ALA A 43 -7.79 -3.55 -21.05
C ALA A 43 -7.03 -4.88 -20.92
N TYR A 44 -7.15 -5.78 -21.89
CA TYR A 44 -6.39 -7.05 -21.91
C TYR A 44 -4.88 -6.83 -22.03
N LEU A 45 -4.44 -5.89 -22.88
CA LEU A 45 -3.02 -5.55 -23.01
C LEU A 45 -2.46 -4.96 -21.73
N ARG A 46 -3.19 -4.06 -21.06
CA ARG A 46 -2.81 -3.52 -19.75
C ARG A 46 -2.72 -4.61 -18.68
N ALA A 47 -3.67 -5.55 -18.65
CA ALA A 47 -3.63 -6.68 -17.72
C ALA A 47 -2.40 -7.59 -17.97
N ALA A 48 -2.09 -7.87 -19.24
CA ALA A 48 -0.89 -8.62 -19.60
C ALA A 48 0.41 -7.88 -19.22
N GLU A 49 0.47 -6.57 -19.46
CA GLU A 49 1.60 -5.72 -19.10
C GLU A 49 1.83 -5.71 -17.58
N GLN A 50 0.75 -5.57 -16.80
CA GLN A 50 0.79 -5.66 -15.34
C GLN A 50 1.27 -7.04 -14.87
N MET A 51 0.81 -8.13 -15.46
CA MET A 51 1.25 -9.49 -15.13
C MET A 51 2.76 -9.68 -15.37
N VAL A 52 3.28 -9.21 -16.51
CA VAL A 52 4.72 -9.34 -16.81
C VAL A 52 5.55 -8.48 -15.85
N CYS A 53 5.13 -7.24 -15.60
CA CYS A 53 5.77 -6.34 -14.64
C CYS A 53 5.76 -6.94 -13.22
N PHE A 54 4.67 -7.59 -12.83
CA PHE A 54 4.53 -8.31 -11.57
C PHE A 54 5.55 -9.45 -11.47
N GLN A 55 5.67 -10.29 -12.51
CA GLN A 55 6.62 -11.41 -12.51
C GLN A 55 8.08 -10.95 -12.43
N LEU A 56 8.42 -9.88 -13.15
CA LEU A 56 9.75 -9.27 -13.08
C LEU A 56 10.08 -8.75 -11.68
N ARG A 57 9.10 -8.11 -11.02
CA ARG A 57 9.26 -7.63 -9.65
C ARG A 57 9.37 -8.78 -8.65
N HIS A 58 8.54 -9.81 -8.83
CA HIS A 58 8.52 -10.98 -7.96
C HIS A 58 9.87 -11.69 -7.89
N GLY A 59 10.60 -11.79 -9.01
CA GLY A 59 11.96 -12.34 -8.99
C GLY A 59 12.92 -11.53 -8.12
N ASN A 60 12.87 -10.20 -8.21
CA ASN A 60 13.68 -9.31 -7.35
C ASN A 60 13.26 -9.39 -5.89
N ASP A 61 11.96 -9.52 -5.64
CA ASP A 61 11.40 -9.66 -4.31
C ASP A 61 11.88 -10.95 -3.62
N LEU A 62 11.93 -12.07 -4.36
CA LEU A 62 12.48 -13.33 -3.83
C LEU A 62 13.96 -13.22 -3.45
N LEU A 63 14.77 -12.52 -4.27
CA LEU A 63 16.18 -12.26 -3.95
C LEU A 63 16.32 -11.38 -2.70
N ALA A 64 15.49 -10.34 -2.58
CA ALA A 64 15.49 -9.47 -1.43
C ALA A 64 15.03 -10.20 -0.14
N MET A 65 14.03 -11.09 -0.27
CA MET A 65 13.58 -11.94 0.83
C MET A 65 14.67 -12.90 1.31
N ASP A 66 15.44 -13.53 0.41
CA ASP A 66 16.56 -14.40 0.78
C ASP A 66 17.70 -13.62 1.46
N ALA A 67 17.86 -12.34 1.11
CA ALA A 67 18.84 -11.46 1.71
C ALA A 67 18.49 -11.01 3.14
N ILE A 68 17.28 -11.29 3.65
CA ILE A 68 16.88 -10.97 5.03
C ILE A 68 17.50 -11.99 6.01
N ARG A 69 18.18 -11.49 7.03
CA ARG A 69 18.87 -12.31 8.05
C ARG A 69 18.31 -12.04 9.45
N ASN A 70 18.44 -13.06 10.32
CA ASN A 70 18.01 -13.04 11.72
C ASN A 70 16.53 -12.72 11.92
N CYS A 71 15.68 -13.08 10.94
CA CYS A 71 14.23 -12.95 11.08
C CYS A 71 13.68 -14.16 11.84
N ASP A 72 12.84 -13.89 12.83
CA ASP A 72 12.16 -14.86 13.69
C ASP A 72 10.80 -15.31 13.11
N VAL A 73 10.41 -14.80 11.95
CA VAL A 73 9.12 -15.08 11.29
C VAL A 73 9.35 -15.81 9.96
N ASN A 74 8.50 -16.79 9.65
CA ASN A 74 8.50 -17.44 8.35
C ASN A 74 7.87 -16.52 7.29
N LEU A 75 8.70 -15.81 6.52
CA LEU A 75 8.27 -14.85 5.50
C LEU A 75 7.41 -15.47 4.39
N LYS A 76 7.58 -16.77 4.09
CA LYS A 76 6.79 -17.49 3.07
C LYS A 76 5.31 -17.62 3.44
N GLU A 77 4.97 -17.47 4.72
CA GLU A 77 3.60 -17.57 5.25
C GLU A 77 2.97 -16.19 5.54
N GLN A 78 3.62 -15.08 5.15
CA GLN A 78 3.12 -13.72 5.44
C GLN A 78 2.45 -13.05 4.24
N GLY A 79 2.06 -13.84 3.24
CA GLY A 79 1.50 -13.37 1.97
C GLY A 79 2.58 -12.82 1.04
N GLN A 80 2.12 -12.22 -0.05
CA GLN A 80 3.01 -11.66 -1.07
C GLN A 80 3.76 -10.43 -0.56
N LEU A 81 5.04 -10.28 -0.93
CA LEU A 81 5.74 -9.00 -0.81
C LEU A 81 5.16 -8.00 -1.83
N MET A 82 4.47 -6.98 -1.34
CA MET A 82 3.83 -5.95 -2.16
C MET A 82 4.82 -4.85 -2.55
N ARG A 83 5.67 -4.44 -1.60
CA ARG A 83 6.58 -3.30 -1.76
C ARG A 83 7.78 -3.38 -0.83
N GLN A 84 8.89 -2.77 -1.25
CA GLN A 84 10.08 -2.62 -0.43
C GLN A 84 10.82 -1.33 -0.79
N ASP A 85 11.25 -0.56 0.21
CA ASP A 85 11.95 0.72 0.01
C ASP A 85 12.78 1.10 1.26
N GLU A 86 13.77 1.98 1.06
CA GLU A 86 14.58 2.56 2.12
C GLU A 86 13.94 3.87 2.63
N PHE A 87 13.74 3.96 3.94
CA PHE A 87 13.13 5.10 4.62
C PHE A 87 14.01 5.67 5.72
N CYS A 88 13.96 6.99 5.86
CA CYS A 88 14.35 7.65 7.10
C CYS A 88 13.16 7.60 8.07
N ILE A 89 13.29 6.79 9.12
CA ILE A 89 12.26 6.57 10.14
C ILE A 89 12.54 7.44 11.36
N SER A 90 11.60 8.31 11.71
CA SER A 90 11.65 9.10 12.95
C SER A 90 10.78 8.45 14.03
N LEU A 91 11.39 8.19 15.19
CA LEU A 91 10.72 7.70 16.41
C LEU A 91 11.07 8.66 17.55
N GLY A 92 10.13 9.53 17.91
CA GLY A 92 10.39 10.66 18.81
C GLY A 92 11.48 11.57 18.25
N ARG A 93 12.58 11.76 18.99
CA ARG A 93 13.72 12.59 18.57
C ARG A 93 14.78 11.84 17.75
N ARG A 94 14.66 10.51 17.62
CA ARG A 94 15.68 9.67 16.97
C ARG A 94 15.29 9.39 15.53
N LYS A 95 16.29 9.38 14.64
CA LYS A 95 16.14 9.03 13.22
C LYS A 95 16.92 7.77 12.89
N TYR A 96 16.36 6.94 12.04
CA TYR A 96 16.90 5.64 11.68
C TYR A 96 16.73 5.38 10.18
N GLN A 97 17.82 5.04 9.48
CA GLN A 97 17.71 4.49 8.14
C GLN A 97 17.28 3.02 8.22
N ARG A 98 16.19 2.68 7.54
CA ARG A 98 15.60 1.34 7.55
C ARG A 98 15.12 0.98 6.16
N HIS A 99 15.40 -0.26 5.75
CA HIS A 99 14.74 -0.85 4.60
C HIS A 99 13.48 -1.57 5.09
N VAL A 100 12.34 -1.16 4.57
CA VAL A 100 11.02 -1.62 5.01
C VAL A 100 10.45 -2.53 3.93
N PHE A 101 9.90 -3.66 4.34
CA PHE A 101 9.23 -4.64 3.49
C PHE A 101 7.75 -4.71 3.87
N LEU A 102 6.87 -4.47 2.91
CA LEU A 102 5.42 -4.54 3.06
C LEU A 102 4.91 -5.83 2.43
N PHE A 103 4.51 -6.78 3.27
CA PHE A 103 3.77 -7.97 2.88
C PHE A 103 2.27 -7.77 3.10
N GLU A 104 1.45 -8.62 2.52
CA GLU A 104 -0.01 -8.60 2.72
C GLU A 104 -0.42 -8.73 4.20
N ASP A 105 0.33 -9.52 4.98
CA ASP A 105 0.02 -9.77 6.39
C ASP A 105 1.08 -9.20 7.36
N LEU A 106 2.16 -8.61 6.87
CA LEU A 106 3.31 -8.21 7.70
C LEU A 106 3.97 -6.92 7.20
N ILE A 107 4.30 -6.01 8.11
CA ILE A 107 5.28 -4.95 7.85
C ILE A 107 6.57 -5.29 8.58
N LEU A 108 7.68 -5.39 7.85
CA LEU A 108 9.00 -5.74 8.39
C LEU A 108 9.97 -4.56 8.23
N PHE A 109 10.62 -4.21 9.34
CA PHE A 109 11.67 -3.20 9.41
C PHE A 109 13.03 -3.88 9.54
N SER A 110 13.97 -3.48 8.68
CA SER A 110 15.33 -4.01 8.68
C SER A 110 16.37 -2.89 8.60
N LYS A 111 17.62 -3.20 8.97
CA LYS A 111 18.78 -2.32 8.73
C LYS A 111 19.54 -2.85 7.51
N PRO A 112 19.67 -2.07 6.43
CA PRO A 112 20.49 -2.48 5.29
C PRO A 112 21.97 -2.52 5.70
N LYS A 113 22.68 -3.55 5.25
CA LYS A 113 24.13 -3.72 5.38
C LYS A 113 24.68 -3.93 3.98
N ARG A 114 25.28 -2.88 3.43
CA ARG A 114 25.96 -2.93 2.14
C ARG A 114 27.32 -3.59 2.33
N VAL A 115 27.61 -4.60 1.53
CA VAL A 115 28.88 -5.34 1.55
C VAL A 115 29.55 -5.12 0.20
N GLU A 116 30.80 -4.65 0.22
CA GLU A 116 31.54 -4.35 -1.00
C GLU A 116 31.75 -5.63 -1.83
N GLY A 117 31.31 -5.62 -3.08
CA GLY A 117 31.40 -6.76 -3.99
C GLY A 117 30.38 -7.89 -3.75
N ALA A 118 29.42 -7.73 -2.84
CA ALA A 118 28.34 -8.70 -2.59
C ALA A 118 26.96 -8.04 -2.64
N LEU A 119 25.91 -8.87 -2.71
CA LEU A 119 24.53 -8.39 -2.60
C LEU A 119 24.29 -7.80 -1.22
N ASP A 120 23.46 -6.74 -1.17
CA ASP A 120 23.04 -6.11 0.08
C ASP A 120 22.34 -7.13 0.99
N VAL A 121 22.61 -7.02 2.30
CA VAL A 121 22.02 -7.90 3.31
C VAL A 121 21.12 -7.08 4.23
N TYR A 122 19.93 -7.60 4.55
CA TYR A 122 18.95 -6.90 5.39
C TYR A 122 18.88 -7.53 6.77
N LEU A 123 19.35 -6.81 7.79
CA LEU A 123 19.32 -7.29 9.17
C LEU A 123 17.97 -6.99 9.81
N TYR A 124 17.21 -8.02 10.15
CA TYR A 124 15.93 -7.88 10.84
C TYR A 124 16.03 -6.99 12.09
N LYS A 125 15.01 -6.15 12.30
CA LYS A 125 14.88 -5.30 13.50
C LYS A 125 13.56 -5.48 14.19
N ARG A 126 12.47 -5.45 13.43
CA ARG A 126 11.13 -5.55 13.98
C ARG A 126 10.15 -5.93 12.88
N SER A 127 9.08 -6.61 13.25
CA SER A 127 7.93 -6.79 12.36
C SER A 127 6.63 -6.59 13.10
N PHE A 128 5.58 -6.29 12.35
CA PHE A 128 4.22 -6.12 12.87
C PHE A 128 3.25 -6.84 11.96
N LYS A 129 2.46 -7.73 12.56
CA LYS A 129 1.44 -8.47 11.82
C LYS A 129 0.21 -7.59 11.66
N GLY A 130 -0.32 -7.49 10.44
CA GLY A 130 -1.51 -6.68 10.12
C GLY A 130 -2.82 -7.28 10.64
N ARG A 131 -2.81 -8.34 11.45
CA ARG A 131 -4.06 -8.98 11.88
C ARG A 131 -4.82 -8.08 12.85
N THR A 132 -6.02 -7.70 12.45
CA THR A 132 -7.07 -7.21 13.33
C THR A 132 -7.68 -8.41 14.05
N SER A 133 -7.81 -8.34 15.38
CA SER A 133 -8.37 -9.43 16.19
C SER A 133 -9.79 -9.83 15.70
N PRO A 134 -10.16 -11.13 15.72
CA PRO A 134 -11.49 -11.59 15.33
C PRO A 134 -12.58 -10.86 16.14
N GLY A 135 -13.58 -10.28 15.47
CA GLY A 135 -14.65 -9.49 16.11
C GLY A 135 -14.41 -7.98 16.13
N GLY A 136 -13.32 -7.48 15.54
CA GLY A 136 -13.13 -6.05 15.31
C GLY A 136 -13.80 -5.55 14.02
N LEU A 137 -14.50 -4.40 14.14
CA LEU A 137 -15.00 -3.41 13.14
C LEU A 137 -16.52 -3.42 12.86
N PRO A 138 -17.27 -2.28 12.70
CA PRO A 138 -16.88 -0.85 12.56
C PRO A 138 -17.81 0.21 13.25
N GLN A 139 -17.52 1.51 13.11
CA GLN A 139 -18.61 2.44 12.70
C GLN A 139 -18.11 3.55 11.75
N TRP A 140 -16.88 4.04 11.93
CA TRP A 140 -16.28 5.05 11.03
C TRP A 140 -15.04 4.52 10.32
N VAL A 141 -14.21 3.71 10.98
CA VAL A 141 -12.98 2.96 10.54
C VAL A 141 -11.93 3.74 9.73
N TRP A 142 -12.28 4.84 9.07
CA TRP A 142 -11.58 5.35 7.89
C TRP A 142 -12.17 6.65 7.28
N LEU A 143 -13.05 7.44 7.89
CA LEU A 143 -13.62 8.61 7.16
C LEU A 143 -12.54 9.66 6.74
N ASN A 144 -11.34 9.54 7.31
CA ASN A 144 -10.11 10.16 6.89
C ASN A 144 -8.98 9.17 7.23
N VAL A 145 -8.06 8.81 6.32
CA VAL A 145 -6.66 8.44 6.73
C VAL A 145 -5.86 9.68 7.17
N VAL A 146 -6.62 10.60 7.80
CA VAL A 146 -6.35 11.97 8.22
C VAL A 146 -6.18 12.96 7.04
N SER A 147 -7.29 13.62 6.68
CA SER A 147 -7.47 14.79 5.79
C SER A 147 -7.22 14.67 4.29
N ARG A 148 -8.32 14.65 3.52
CA ARG A 148 -8.39 15.40 2.25
C ARG A 148 -8.50 16.89 2.62
N VAL A 149 -7.46 17.66 2.31
CA VAL A 149 -7.44 19.12 2.02
C VAL A 149 -8.45 19.99 2.81
N GLY A 150 -7.95 20.76 3.78
CA GLY A 150 -8.55 22.02 4.28
C GLY A 150 -10.07 22.07 4.47
N CYS A 151 -10.55 21.76 5.68
CA CYS A 151 -11.93 22.06 6.05
C CYS A 151 -12.05 23.54 6.46
N THR A 152 -12.43 24.42 5.54
CA THR A 152 -12.92 25.76 5.90
C THR A 152 -14.31 25.66 6.56
N ARG A 153 -14.59 26.63 7.43
CA ARG A 153 -15.59 26.63 8.50
C ARG A 153 -17.07 26.54 8.07
N GLU A 154 -17.39 26.48 6.77
CA GLU A 154 -18.75 26.71 6.24
C GLU A 154 -19.56 25.45 5.87
N ARG A 155 -19.06 24.24 6.12
CA ARG A 155 -19.81 22.99 5.79
C ARG A 155 -20.26 22.17 6.99
N GLN A 156 -20.35 22.77 8.18
CA GLN A 156 -20.78 22.06 9.39
C GLN A 156 -22.30 21.82 9.50
N GLU A 157 -23.15 22.48 8.72
CA GLU A 157 -24.60 22.41 8.94
C GLU A 157 -25.33 21.19 8.33
N LYS A 158 -24.67 20.33 7.54
CA LYS A 158 -25.34 19.18 6.89
C LYS A 158 -25.00 17.80 7.46
N ALA A 159 -24.29 17.72 8.57
CA ALA A 159 -24.05 16.46 9.28
C ALA A 159 -25.13 16.21 10.36
N LEU A 160 -26.40 16.12 9.94
CA LEU A 160 -27.54 15.90 10.83
C LEU A 160 -28.17 14.51 10.62
N TRP A 161 -27.38 13.44 10.70
CA TRP A 161 -27.89 12.09 11.00
C TRP A 161 -26.83 11.35 11.81
N SER A 162 -27.10 11.26 13.12
CA SER A 162 -26.24 10.67 14.16
C SER A 162 -26.82 9.29 14.57
N PRO A 163 -26.06 8.41 15.27
CA PRO A 163 -25.73 8.70 16.65
C PRO A 163 -24.23 8.59 16.99
N VAL A 164 -23.83 9.52 17.85
CA VAL A 164 -22.58 9.72 18.61
C VAL A 164 -21.47 10.53 17.91
N PRO A 165 -21.20 11.78 18.38
CA PRO A 165 -20.10 12.61 17.89
C PRO A 165 -18.78 12.19 18.55
N CYS A 166 -17.91 11.50 17.82
CA CYS A 166 -16.51 11.28 18.22
C CYS A 166 -15.62 12.53 18.10
N ALA A 167 -16.20 13.71 17.82
CA ALA A 167 -15.47 14.95 17.53
C ALA A 167 -14.77 15.57 18.76
N CYS A 168 -14.77 14.92 19.93
CA CYS A 168 -14.27 15.50 21.18
C CYS A 168 -13.31 14.59 21.97
N LEU A 169 -12.88 13.45 21.42
CA LEU A 169 -12.02 12.51 22.17
C LEU A 169 -10.58 13.01 22.22
N THR A 170 -10.00 13.10 23.41
CA THR A 170 -8.58 13.36 23.59
C THR A 170 -7.76 12.09 23.28
N ASN A 171 -6.43 12.24 23.08
CA ASN A 171 -5.51 11.10 22.91
C ASN A 171 -5.56 10.08 24.07
N GLU A 172 -6.10 10.46 25.23
CA GLU A 172 -6.26 9.58 26.38
C GLU A 172 -7.56 8.75 26.30
N ASP A 173 -8.66 9.32 25.80
CA ASP A 173 -9.95 8.61 25.66
C ASP A 173 -9.91 7.51 24.58
N MET A 174 -9.08 7.69 23.54
CA MET A 174 -8.88 6.69 22.48
C MET A 174 -8.12 5.43 22.96
N LEU A 175 -7.35 5.52 24.04
CA LEU A 175 -6.54 4.39 24.55
C LEU A 175 -7.37 3.31 25.23
N SER A 176 -8.63 3.60 25.60
CA SER A 176 -9.48 2.70 26.37
C SER A 176 -10.38 1.77 25.51
N CYS A 177 -10.46 1.98 24.18
CA CYS A 177 -11.37 1.24 23.30
C CYS A 177 -10.80 -0.13 22.87
N PRO A 178 -11.31 -1.30 23.30
CA PRO A 178 -10.70 -2.60 22.98
C PRO A 178 -10.76 -3.01 21.50
N TRP A 179 -11.65 -2.38 20.72
CA TRP A 179 -12.06 -2.83 19.37
C TRP A 179 -11.33 -2.17 18.20
N MET A 180 -10.36 -1.29 18.45
CA MET A 180 -9.61 -0.61 17.37
C MET A 180 -8.50 -1.49 16.79
N ALA A 181 -8.24 -1.30 15.49
CA ALA A 181 -7.19 -1.97 14.74
C ALA A 181 -5.82 -1.85 15.43
N GLU A 182 -5.03 -2.92 15.33
CA GLU A 182 -3.69 -3.00 15.93
C GLU A 182 -2.65 -2.17 15.18
N ILE A 183 -2.96 -1.79 13.93
CA ILE A 183 -2.16 -0.97 13.03
C ILE A 183 -3.05 0.12 12.43
N GLY A 184 -2.49 1.32 12.24
CA GLY A 184 -3.13 2.39 11.47
C GLY A 184 -2.13 3.27 10.72
N LEU A 185 -2.67 4.12 9.84
CA LEU A 185 -1.93 4.95 8.89
C LEU A 185 -2.38 6.42 9.00
N THR A 186 -1.43 7.35 8.91
CA THR A 186 -1.66 8.78 8.70
C THR A 186 -0.94 9.17 7.42
N GLU A 187 -1.67 9.52 6.36
CA GLU A 187 -1.05 9.72 5.03
C GLU A 187 -0.16 10.96 4.98
N ASN A 188 -0.54 12.06 5.62
CA ASN A 188 0.26 13.29 5.64
C ASN A 188 0.76 13.61 7.04
N SER A 189 2.08 13.56 7.21
CA SER A 189 2.75 14.10 8.39
C SER A 189 3.82 15.11 8.04
N GLY A 190 3.97 16.12 8.90
CA GLY A 190 4.91 17.22 8.72
C GLY A 190 4.61 18.11 7.51
N GLU A 191 5.52 19.06 7.25
CA GLU A 191 5.35 20.11 6.24
C GLU A 191 5.91 19.71 4.86
N SER A 192 6.79 18.70 4.80
CA SER A 192 7.48 18.30 3.56
C SER A 192 6.57 17.61 2.53
N GLY A 193 5.39 17.14 2.94
CA GLY A 193 4.49 16.34 2.11
C GLY A 193 5.00 14.93 1.77
N LEU A 194 6.25 14.57 2.10
CA LEU A 194 6.89 13.28 1.80
C LEU A 194 6.82 12.27 2.95
N CYS A 195 6.34 12.69 4.12
CA CYS A 195 6.21 11.82 5.27
C CYS A 195 4.78 11.30 5.41
N PHE A 196 4.70 10.07 5.90
CA PHE A 196 3.47 9.43 6.38
C PHE A 196 3.79 8.70 7.69
N GLU A 197 2.77 8.36 8.47
CA GLU A 197 2.94 7.71 9.77
C GLU A 197 2.26 6.36 9.81
N ILE A 198 2.91 5.38 10.44
CA ILE A 198 2.31 4.11 10.81
C ILE A 198 2.35 4.02 12.34
N TRP A 199 1.21 3.75 12.96
CA TRP A 199 1.11 3.62 14.41
C TRP A 199 0.59 2.23 14.79
N PHE A 200 1.13 1.68 15.89
CA PHE A 200 0.77 0.36 16.39
C PHE A 200 0.17 0.45 17.78
N ARG A 201 -0.99 -0.18 17.98
CA ARG A 201 -1.78 -0.06 19.20
C ARG A 201 -1.49 -1.23 20.14
N ARG A 202 -0.35 -1.19 20.85
CA ARG A 202 -0.08 -2.10 21.98
C ARG A 202 0.09 -1.32 23.28
N TRP A 203 -0.62 -1.78 24.31
CA TRP A 203 -0.96 -1.17 25.62
C TRP A 203 0.14 -0.43 26.41
N LYS A 204 1.41 -0.44 25.98
CA LYS A 204 2.52 0.25 26.69
C LYS A 204 3.55 0.97 25.81
N SER A 205 3.43 1.01 24.48
CA SER A 205 4.34 1.81 23.66
C SER A 205 3.57 2.51 22.55
N ARG A 206 3.54 3.85 22.58
CA ARG A 206 3.14 4.68 21.43
C ARG A 206 4.23 4.60 20.36
N ASP A 207 4.33 3.44 19.71
CA ASP A 207 5.28 3.22 18.62
C ASP A 207 4.72 3.83 17.34
N THR A 208 4.79 5.16 17.24
CA THR A 208 4.48 5.89 16.00
C THR A 208 5.75 6.00 15.18
N TYR A 209 5.73 5.39 14.00
CA TYR A 209 6.80 5.45 13.02
C TYR A 209 6.46 6.52 11.99
N ILE A 210 7.28 7.57 11.90
CA ILE A 210 7.17 8.55 10.82
C ILE A 210 8.15 8.14 9.73
N LEU A 211 7.65 7.75 8.57
CA LEU A 211 8.44 7.30 7.42
C LEU A 211 8.55 8.44 6.41
N GLN A 212 9.76 8.88 6.12
CA GLN A 212 10.03 9.84 5.06
C GLN A 212 10.39 9.11 3.77
N ALA A 213 9.53 9.22 2.76
CA ALA A 213 9.75 8.63 1.44
C ALA A 213 10.80 9.41 0.65
N SER A 214 11.40 8.75 -0.34
CA SER A 214 12.35 9.35 -1.29
C SER A 214 11.68 10.27 -2.31
N SER A 215 10.42 10.02 -2.64
CA SER A 215 9.63 10.79 -3.60
C SER A 215 8.14 10.81 -3.22
N PRO A 216 7.35 11.77 -3.72
CA PRO A 216 5.91 11.81 -3.47
C PRO A 216 5.18 10.62 -4.08
N GLU A 217 5.64 10.12 -5.24
CA GLU A 217 5.09 8.92 -5.88
C GLU A 217 5.35 7.67 -5.02
N ALA A 218 6.54 7.54 -4.44
CA ALA A 218 6.86 6.45 -3.52
C ALA A 218 5.94 6.51 -2.29
N LYS A 219 5.79 7.69 -1.67
CA LYS A 219 4.84 7.88 -0.57
C LYS A 219 3.43 7.44 -0.97
N GLN A 220 2.89 7.96 -2.07
CA GLN A 220 1.54 7.65 -2.53
C GLN A 220 1.34 6.15 -2.77
N ALA A 221 2.35 5.50 -3.36
CA ALA A 221 2.29 4.07 -3.63
C ALA A 221 2.27 3.25 -2.33
N TRP A 222 3.05 3.64 -1.33
CA TRP A 222 3.05 3.00 0.00
C TRP A 222 1.75 3.23 0.76
N THR A 223 1.26 4.48 0.82
CA THR A 223 0.02 4.79 1.55
C THR A 223 -1.18 4.09 0.93
N SER A 224 -1.26 4.04 -0.41
CA SER A 224 -2.30 3.32 -1.14
C SER A 224 -2.28 1.81 -0.87
N ASP A 225 -1.11 1.17 -0.89
CA ASP A 225 -1.02 -0.28 -0.63
C ASP A 225 -1.35 -0.64 0.82
N ILE A 226 -0.82 0.11 1.79
CA ILE A 226 -1.15 -0.09 3.21
C ILE A 226 -2.65 0.08 3.40
N THR A 227 -3.22 1.13 2.82
CA THR A 227 -4.66 1.39 2.84
C THR A 227 -5.46 0.21 2.32
N ARG A 228 -5.12 -0.29 1.13
CA ARG A 228 -5.77 -1.43 0.50
C ARG A 228 -5.72 -2.67 1.39
N ILE A 229 -4.55 -2.99 1.95
CA ILE A 229 -4.37 -4.13 2.85
C ILE A 229 -5.28 -4.02 4.07
N LEU A 230 -5.31 -2.84 4.71
CA LEU A 230 -6.17 -2.59 5.87
C LEU A 230 -7.66 -2.75 5.53
N TRP A 231 -8.08 -2.29 4.34
CA TRP A 231 -9.44 -2.47 3.84
C TRP A 231 -9.80 -3.92 3.58
N GLU A 232 -8.94 -4.68 2.90
CA GLU A 232 -9.16 -6.10 2.60
C GLU A 232 -9.21 -6.94 3.87
N GLN A 233 -8.42 -6.61 4.89
CA GLN A 233 -8.47 -7.25 6.20
C GLN A 233 -9.78 -6.92 6.93
N ALA A 234 -10.24 -5.67 6.88
CA ALA A 234 -11.52 -5.26 7.43
C ALA A 234 -12.71 -5.98 6.78
N ALA A 235 -12.67 -6.19 5.45
CA ALA A 235 -13.70 -6.92 4.72
C ALA A 235 -13.71 -8.41 5.09
N ARG A 236 -12.53 -9.05 5.15
CA ARG A 236 -12.38 -10.46 5.55
C ARG A 236 -12.93 -10.74 6.95
N ASN A 237 -12.72 -9.83 7.90
CA ASN A 237 -13.25 -9.96 9.26
C ASN A 237 -14.77 -9.86 9.36
N LYS A 238 -15.44 -9.25 8.36
CA LYS A 238 -16.90 -9.11 8.32
C LYS A 238 -17.60 -10.29 7.64
N GLY A 239 -16.88 -11.31 7.15
CA GLY A 239 -17.47 -12.48 6.51
C GLY A 239 -18.19 -12.20 5.18
N GLN A 240 -17.89 -11.09 4.50
CA GLN A 240 -18.48 -10.76 3.19
C GLN A 240 -17.58 -11.25 2.05
N SER A 241 -18.16 -11.91 1.05
CA SER A 241 -17.43 -12.43 -0.11
C SER A 241 -17.00 -11.30 -1.07
N PRO A 242 -15.92 -11.49 -1.87
CA PRO A 242 -15.30 -10.40 -2.65
C PRO A 242 -16.06 -9.97 -3.92
N HIS A 243 -17.31 -10.40 -4.14
CA HIS A 243 -17.99 -10.17 -5.42
C HIS A 243 -19.10 -9.12 -5.33
N SER A 244 -18.70 -7.83 -5.34
CA SER A 244 -19.37 -6.80 -6.17
C SER A 244 -18.51 -5.52 -6.22
N PRO A 245 -17.87 -5.18 -7.35
CA PRO A 245 -17.26 -3.88 -7.54
C PRO A 245 -18.36 -2.88 -7.93
N SER A 246 -19.11 -2.38 -6.96
CA SER A 246 -20.01 -1.25 -7.18
C SER A 246 -19.17 0.04 -7.20
N ILE A 247 -18.63 0.32 -8.38
CA ILE A 247 -18.24 1.63 -8.94
C ILE A 247 -18.12 2.76 -7.91
N TRP A 248 -16.90 3.10 -7.51
CA TRP A 248 -16.56 4.45 -7.04
C TRP A 248 -15.14 4.81 -7.49
N TYR A 249 -15.03 5.32 -8.72
CA TYR A 249 -13.87 6.13 -9.11
C TYR A 249 -13.94 7.50 -8.41
N PRO A 250 -12.80 8.16 -8.16
CA PRO A 250 -12.79 9.50 -7.60
C PRO A 250 -13.38 10.48 -8.63
N ILE A 251 -14.52 11.09 -8.30
CA ILE A 251 -15.15 12.12 -9.12
C ILE A 251 -14.17 13.29 -9.27
N SER A 252 -13.75 13.54 -10.51
CA SER A 252 -13.07 14.76 -10.95
C SER A 252 -14.01 15.95 -10.76
N SER A 253 -13.44 17.05 -10.26
CA SER A 253 -14.14 18.30 -9.97
C SER A 253 -14.92 18.83 -11.17
N GLY A 254 -16.25 18.85 -11.10
CA GLY A 254 -17.10 19.52 -12.08
C GLY A 254 -18.59 19.39 -11.76
N ALA A 255 -19.23 20.54 -11.52
CA ALA A 255 -20.67 20.85 -11.59
C ALA A 255 -21.70 19.85 -10.99
N CYS A 256 -22.39 20.32 -9.95
CA CYS A 256 -23.56 19.68 -9.36
C CYS A 256 -24.80 19.92 -10.24
N GLU A 257 -25.14 18.98 -11.13
CA GLU A 257 -26.48 18.93 -11.74
C GLU A 257 -27.45 18.20 -10.81
N LYS A 258 -28.57 18.85 -10.49
CA LYS A 258 -29.62 18.33 -9.60
C LYS A 258 -30.47 17.28 -10.32
N SER A 259 -30.83 16.22 -9.60
CA SER A 259 -31.66 15.10 -10.06
C SER A 259 -33.17 15.45 -10.09
N PRO A 260 -33.99 14.87 -11.00
CA PRO A 260 -35.32 15.36 -11.41
C PRO A 260 -36.51 15.00 -10.49
N ARG A 261 -36.33 14.88 -9.17
CA ARG A 261 -37.40 14.40 -8.26
C ARG A 261 -38.11 15.46 -7.42
N GLU A 262 -37.91 16.74 -7.69
CA GLU A 262 -38.63 17.86 -7.03
C GLU A 262 -39.49 18.68 -8.00
N GLN A 263 -40.17 18.01 -8.93
CA GLN A 263 -41.24 18.62 -9.72
C GLN A 263 -42.47 17.70 -9.69
N MET A 264 -43.28 17.83 -8.65
CA MET A 264 -44.74 17.67 -8.74
C MET A 264 -45.32 18.15 -7.40
N GLY A 265 -45.63 19.44 -7.36
CA GLY A 265 -46.62 19.95 -6.40
C GLY A 265 -48.02 19.56 -6.87
N LEU A 266 -48.95 19.54 -5.90
CA LEU A 266 -50.36 19.99 -5.95
C LEU A 266 -51.20 19.17 -4.95
N PRO A 267 -52.31 19.70 -4.45
CA PRO A 267 -52.65 21.08 -4.07
C PRO A 267 -52.55 21.33 -2.57
#